data_AF-A0A2V8TPH8-F1
#
_entry.id   AF-A0A2V8TPH8-F1
#
_cell.length_a   1.000
_cell.length_b   1.000
_cell.length_c   1.000
_cell.angle_alpha   90.00
_cell.angle_beta   90.00
_cell.angle_gamma   90.00
#
_symmetry.space_group_name_H-M   'P 1'
#
loop_
_entity.id
_entity.type
_entity.pdbx_description
1 polymer ?
#
loop_
_entity_poly.entity_id
_entity_poly.type
_entity_poly.pdbx_seq_one_letter_code
_entity_poly.pdbx_strand_id
1 'polypeptide(L)'
;MQMLTGTSGYSYKEWVGPFYPEKTPASAMLRYYAERLPTVEINNTFYRMPDTSLLARWAGEVPAGFAFTLKAPQRITHIKRLKEVADDVAEFTRRAAVLGDRLGMLLFQLPPSLRKDLPRLRDLLGALPPERRVAVEFRHASWHDDDVYETLRARSATLCVTDTDEDGDSPFVCT
;
A
#
# COMPACT_ATOMS: atom_id res chain seq x y z
N MET A 1 -9.13 -19.69 5.03
CA MET A 1 -8.46 -18.57 4.32
C MET A 1 -9.34 -17.35 4.49
N GLN A 2 -8.80 -16.24 5.02
CA GLN A 2 -9.55 -14.99 5.17
C GLN A 2 -9.19 -14.07 4.01
N MET A 3 -10.20 -13.61 3.26
CA MET A 3 -10.04 -12.67 2.16
C MET A 3 -10.66 -11.34 2.60
N LEU A 4 -9.90 -10.24 2.46
CA LEU A 4 -10.38 -8.89 2.75
C LEU A 4 -10.59 -8.17 1.43
N THR A 5 -11.80 -7.65 1.21
CA THR A 5 -12.14 -6.87 0.02
C THR A 5 -12.39 -5.43 0.42
N GLY A 6 -11.86 -4.50 -0.35
CA GLY A 6 -11.99 -3.07 -0.09
C GLY A 6 -11.74 -2.28 -1.36
N THR A 7 -11.47 -0.99 -1.19
CA THR A 7 -11.27 -0.05 -2.30
C THR A 7 -9.99 0.76 -2.11
N SER A 8 -9.50 1.33 -3.21
CA SER A 8 -8.37 2.27 -3.23
C SER A 8 -8.79 3.66 -2.78
N GLY A 9 -9.16 3.78 -1.50
CA GLY A 9 -9.64 5.00 -0.86
C GLY A 9 -11.09 4.88 -0.44
N TYR A 10 -11.53 5.80 0.42
CA TYR A 10 -12.90 5.85 0.93
C TYR A 10 -13.56 7.22 0.75
N SER A 11 -12.78 8.32 0.69
CA SER A 11 -13.30 9.68 0.79
C SER A 11 -13.72 10.29 -0.56
N TYR A 12 -14.76 9.75 -1.18
CA TYR A 12 -15.31 10.22 -2.46
C TYR A 12 -16.67 10.90 -2.28
N LYS A 13 -16.84 12.12 -2.83
CA LYS A 13 -18.11 12.85 -2.73
C LYS A 13 -19.20 12.20 -3.58
N GLU A 14 -18.79 11.60 -4.69
CA GLU A 14 -19.58 10.89 -5.67
C GLU A 14 -20.26 9.65 -5.06
N TRP A 15 -19.73 9.16 -3.93
CA TRP A 15 -20.30 8.02 -3.19
C TRP A 15 -21.39 8.44 -2.20
N VAL A 16 -21.64 9.74 -2.00
CA VAL A 16 -22.74 10.24 -1.17
C VAL A 16 -24.07 10.11 -1.91
N GLY A 17 -24.98 9.33 -1.34
CA GLY A 17 -26.20 8.83 -1.96
C GLY A 17 -26.07 7.35 -2.33
N PRO A 18 -25.20 6.97 -3.29
CA PRO A 18 -25.06 5.59 -3.73
C PRO A 18 -24.51 4.60 -2.69
N PHE A 19 -23.57 5.04 -1.85
CA PHE A 19 -22.92 4.19 -0.84
C PHE A 19 -23.05 4.80 0.56
N TYR A 20 -22.66 6.07 0.71
CA TYR A 20 -22.86 6.83 1.94
C TYR A 20 -24.29 7.38 1.98
N PRO A 21 -24.92 7.52 3.16
CA PRO A 21 -26.20 8.18 3.30
C PRO A 21 -26.12 9.62 2.78
N GLU A 22 -27.24 10.14 2.30
CA GLU A 22 -27.32 11.54 1.91
C GLU A 22 -26.81 12.46 3.03
N LYS A 23 -26.09 13.51 2.65
CA LYS A 23 -25.51 14.51 3.56
C LYS A 23 -24.45 13.96 4.54
N THR A 24 -23.89 12.79 4.29
CA THR A 24 -22.75 12.27 5.09
C THR A 24 -21.57 13.23 5.02
N PRO A 25 -21.10 13.79 6.16
CA PRO A 25 -19.92 14.64 6.17
C PRO A 25 -18.65 13.81 5.95
N ALA A 26 -17.62 14.42 5.36
CA ALA A 26 -16.35 13.74 5.08
C ALA A 26 -15.70 13.12 6.34
N SER A 27 -15.88 13.74 7.51
CA SER A 27 -15.40 13.23 8.80
C SER A 27 -16.08 11.93 9.26
N ALA A 28 -17.26 11.60 8.74
CA ALA A 28 -17.98 10.37 9.09
C ALA A 28 -17.77 9.24 8.06
N MET A 29 -17.21 9.54 6.89
CA MET A 29 -17.07 8.58 5.79
C MET A 29 -16.25 7.36 6.18
N LEU A 30 -15.13 7.52 6.90
CA LEU A 30 -14.28 6.38 7.28
C LEU A 30 -15.01 5.41 8.20
N ARG A 31 -15.66 5.93 9.25
CA ARG A 31 -16.45 5.10 10.17
C ARG A 31 -17.54 4.34 9.41
N TYR A 32 -18.31 5.03 8.57
CA TYR A 32 -19.38 4.40 7.81
C TYR A 32 -18.85 3.33 6.83
N TYR A 33 -17.73 3.61 6.17
CA TYR A 33 -17.03 2.67 5.28
C TYR A 33 -16.61 1.41 6.03
N ALA A 34 -15.98 1.58 7.20
CA ALA A 34 -15.40 0.51 7.99
C ALA A 34 -16.43 -0.43 8.65
N GLU A 35 -17.70 -0.01 8.72
CA GLU A 35 -18.82 -0.89 9.11
C GLU A 35 -19.21 -1.88 8.00
N ARG A 36 -18.79 -1.64 6.74
CA ARG A 36 -19.26 -2.39 5.55
C ARG A 36 -18.14 -3.14 4.85
N LEU A 37 -16.95 -2.55 4.80
CA LEU A 37 -15.78 -3.14 4.16
C LEU A 37 -14.66 -3.30 5.20
N PRO A 38 -13.97 -4.45 5.25
CA PRO A 38 -12.98 -4.74 6.28
C PRO A 38 -11.59 -4.16 6.01
N THR A 39 -11.35 -3.56 4.84
CA THR A 39 -10.03 -3.03 4.48
C THR A 39 -10.14 -1.84 3.55
N VAL A 40 -9.13 -0.97 3.57
CA VAL A 40 -8.99 0.13 2.60
C VAL A 40 -7.52 0.37 2.25
N GLU A 41 -7.24 0.67 0.99
CA GLU A 41 -5.95 1.21 0.58
C GLU A 41 -5.97 2.75 0.65
N ILE A 42 -4.97 3.34 1.29
CA ILE A 42 -4.79 4.78 1.39
C ILE A 42 -3.74 5.22 0.38
N ASN A 43 -4.18 6.04 -0.57
CA ASN A 43 -3.33 6.62 -1.62
C ASN A 43 -2.85 8.04 -1.31
N ASN A 44 -3.43 8.74 -0.34
CA ASN A 44 -2.97 10.08 0.04
C ASN A 44 -1.49 10.08 0.50
N THR A 45 -1.03 8.97 1.07
CA THR A 45 0.36 8.76 1.48
C THR A 45 1.34 8.68 0.31
N PHE A 46 0.84 8.47 -0.92
CA PHE A 46 1.64 8.55 -2.13
C PHE A 46 2.21 9.96 -2.33
N TYR A 47 1.42 11.01 -2.07
CA TYR A 47 1.85 12.38 -2.34
C TYR A 47 2.72 12.97 -1.22
N ARG A 48 2.56 12.49 0.01
CA ARG A 48 3.28 13.00 1.19
C ARG A 48 3.40 11.94 2.27
N MET A 49 4.41 12.08 3.14
CA MET A 49 4.52 11.23 4.33
C MET A 49 3.23 11.27 5.14
N PRO A 50 2.77 10.12 5.70
CA PRO A 50 1.59 10.09 6.54
C PRO A 50 1.78 10.98 7.77
N ASP A 51 0.73 11.71 8.12
CA ASP A 51 0.65 12.44 9.36
C ASP A 51 0.26 11.49 10.50
N THR A 52 1.04 11.45 11.58
CA THR A 52 0.84 10.49 12.67
C THR A 52 -0.41 10.80 13.48
N SER A 53 -0.82 12.06 13.61
CA SER A 53 -2.06 12.42 14.30
C SER A 53 -3.29 11.94 13.51
N LEU A 54 -3.24 12.04 12.19
CA LEU A 54 -4.26 11.52 11.29
C LEU A 54 -4.35 10.00 11.35
N LEU A 55 -3.21 9.30 11.32
CA LEU A 55 -3.17 7.84 11.44
C LEU A 55 -3.76 7.37 12.78
N ALA A 56 -3.39 8.04 13.89
CA ALA A 56 -3.94 7.72 15.21
C ALA A 56 -5.45 7.92 15.26
N ARG A 57 -5.96 9.00 14.64
CA ARG A 57 -7.40 9.24 14.52
C ARG A 57 -8.09 8.13 13.71
N TRP A 58 -7.54 7.76 12.55
CA TRP A 58 -8.08 6.67 11.73
C TRP A 58 -8.14 5.33 12.47
N ALA A 59 -7.07 4.98 13.21
CA ALA A 59 -7.06 3.76 14.02
C ALA A 59 -8.19 3.73 15.07
N GLY A 60 -8.58 4.89 15.62
CA GLY A 60 -9.69 5.02 16.57
C GLY A 60 -11.08 5.10 15.94
N GLU A 61 -11.20 5.26 14.62
CA GLU A 61 -12.48 5.37 13.91
C GLU A 61 -12.99 4.04 13.35
N VAL A 62 -12.11 3.03 13.25
CA VAL A 62 -12.41 1.73 12.64
C VAL A 62 -12.53 0.60 13.67
N PRO A 63 -13.34 -0.44 13.41
CA PRO A 63 -13.52 -1.55 14.33
C PRO A 63 -12.28 -2.45 14.43
N ALA A 64 -12.29 -3.33 15.44
CA ALA A 64 -11.31 -4.40 15.54
C ALA A 64 -11.28 -5.28 14.29
N GLY A 65 -10.07 -5.60 13.82
CA GLY A 65 -9.86 -6.41 12.61
C GLY A 65 -9.91 -5.65 11.28
N PHE A 66 -10.24 -4.34 11.28
CA PHE A 66 -10.12 -3.53 10.06
C PHE A 66 -8.65 -3.35 9.66
N ALA A 67 -8.35 -3.43 8.37
CA ALA A 67 -6.98 -3.32 7.84
C ALA A 67 -6.79 -2.10 6.93
N PHE A 68 -5.73 -1.34 7.16
CA PHE A 68 -5.26 -0.32 6.23
C PHE A 68 -4.06 -0.85 5.43
N THR A 69 -4.12 -0.64 4.12
CA THR A 69 -2.94 -0.71 3.25
C THR A 69 -2.46 0.71 2.98
N LEU A 70 -1.20 1.03 3.27
CA LEU A 70 -0.65 2.36 2.97
C LEU A 70 0.24 2.28 1.74
N LYS A 71 -0.08 3.08 0.71
CA LYS A 71 0.79 3.23 -0.46
C LYS A 71 2.00 4.08 -0.12
N ALA A 72 3.19 3.60 -0.46
CA ALA A 72 4.44 4.28 -0.19
C ALA A 72 4.50 5.63 -0.91
N PRO A 73 5.12 6.66 -0.28
CA PRO A 73 5.33 7.95 -0.93
C PRO A 73 6.04 7.85 -2.28
N GLN A 74 5.56 8.60 -3.28
CA GLN A 74 6.13 8.67 -4.63
C GLN A 74 7.59 9.11 -4.63
N ARG A 75 8.03 9.81 -3.57
CA ARG A 75 9.45 10.15 -3.40
C ARG A 75 10.34 8.91 -3.39
N ILE A 76 9.86 7.79 -2.84
CA ILE A 76 10.58 6.52 -2.77
C ILE A 76 10.55 5.81 -4.13
N THR A 77 9.35 5.63 -4.70
CA THR A 77 9.16 4.74 -5.86
C THR A 77 9.29 5.44 -7.21
N HIS A 78 8.87 6.70 -7.33
CA HIS A 78 8.81 7.43 -8.61
C HIS A 78 9.93 8.47 -8.78
N ILE A 79 10.27 9.20 -7.71
CA ILE A 79 11.28 10.28 -7.77
C ILE A 79 12.69 9.72 -7.54
N LYS A 80 12.95 9.13 -6.37
CA LYS A 80 14.24 8.48 -6.07
C LYS A 80 14.41 7.17 -6.82
N ARG A 81 13.31 6.55 -7.27
CA ARG A 81 13.32 5.30 -8.04
C ARG A 81 14.16 4.23 -7.32
N LEU A 82 13.89 4.09 -6.03
CA LEU A 82 14.54 3.16 -5.09
C LEU A 82 16.03 3.44 -4.79
N LYS A 83 16.61 4.54 -5.26
CA LYS A 83 17.99 4.91 -4.92
C LYS A 83 18.05 5.57 -3.55
N GLU A 84 18.93 5.08 -2.66
CA GLU A 84 19.25 5.74 -1.38
C GLU A 84 17.97 6.10 -0.59
N VAL A 85 17.06 5.13 -0.48
CA VAL A 85 15.73 5.31 0.13
C VAL A 85 15.64 4.83 1.58
N ALA A 86 16.73 4.34 2.18
CA ALA A 86 16.72 3.73 3.51
C ALA A 86 16.07 4.64 4.57
N ASP A 87 16.46 5.93 4.60
CA ASP A 87 15.90 6.89 5.56
C ASP A 87 14.42 7.19 5.30
N ASP A 88 14.01 7.33 4.04
CA ASP A 88 12.60 7.56 3.69
C ASP A 88 11.74 6.34 4.05
N VAL A 89 12.25 5.13 3.82
CA VAL A 89 11.58 3.88 4.17
C VAL A 89 11.45 3.71 5.68
N ALA A 90 12.52 4.01 6.42
CA ALA A 90 12.52 3.98 7.88
C ALA A 90 11.51 5.00 8.45
N GLU A 91 11.50 6.23 7.91
CA GLU A 91 10.55 7.26 8.32
C GLU A 91 9.10 6.83 8.02
N PHE A 92 8.83 6.39 6.80
CA PHE A 92 7.50 5.94 6.37
C PHE A 92 7.00 4.80 7.26
N THR A 93 7.85 3.82 7.50
CA THR A 93 7.48 2.63 8.28
C THR A 93 7.22 2.96 9.74
N ARG A 94 8.05 3.84 10.33
CA ARG A 94 7.86 4.34 11.71
C ARG A 94 6.54 5.09 11.84
N ARG A 95 6.21 5.98 10.90
CA ARG A 95 4.94 6.71 10.91
C ARG A 95 3.75 5.76 10.73
N ALA A 96 3.84 4.84 9.76
CA ALA A 96 2.81 3.84 9.50
C ALA A 96 2.48 2.99 10.74
N ALA A 97 3.50 2.66 11.56
CA ALA A 97 3.34 1.85 12.78
C ALA A 97 2.35 2.43 13.80
N VAL A 98 1.99 3.71 13.71
CA VAL A 98 0.94 4.34 14.53
C VAL A 98 -0.43 3.66 14.36
N LEU A 99 -0.69 3.05 13.21
CA LEU A 99 -1.91 2.27 12.97
C LEU A 99 -1.98 0.96 13.79
N GLY A 100 -0.86 0.53 14.41
CA GLY A 100 -0.82 -0.63 15.28
C GLY A 100 -1.34 -1.91 14.59
N ASP A 101 -2.28 -2.58 15.24
CA ASP A 101 -2.93 -3.81 14.75
C ASP A 101 -3.85 -3.57 13.53
N ARG A 102 -4.16 -2.32 13.19
CA ARG A 102 -4.91 -1.93 11.99
C ARG A 102 -4.01 -1.78 10.76
N LEU A 103 -2.69 -1.86 10.89
CA LEU A 103 -1.81 -1.81 9.73
C LEU A 103 -1.73 -3.17 9.04
N GLY A 104 -2.38 -3.29 7.89
CA GLY A 104 -2.42 -4.52 7.10
C GLY A 104 -1.17 -4.71 6.25
N MET A 105 -0.86 -3.74 5.39
CA MET A 105 0.17 -3.89 4.35
C MET A 105 0.81 -2.54 4.00
N LEU A 106 2.09 -2.54 3.62
CA LEU A 106 2.70 -1.41 2.90
C LEU A 106 2.81 -1.77 1.41
N LEU A 107 2.27 -0.92 0.54
CA LEU A 107 2.31 -1.11 -0.90
C LEU A 107 3.39 -0.23 -1.55
N PHE A 108 4.32 -0.84 -2.28
CA PHE A 108 5.31 -0.15 -3.10
C PHE A 108 5.01 -0.38 -4.59
N GLN A 109 4.21 0.50 -5.18
CA GLN A 109 4.00 0.53 -6.63
C GLN A 109 5.13 1.27 -7.33
N LEU A 110 5.82 0.60 -8.25
CA LEU A 110 6.85 1.18 -9.11
C LEU A 110 6.24 1.72 -10.42
N PRO A 111 6.75 2.83 -10.98
CA PRO A 111 6.25 3.36 -12.25
C PRO A 111 6.64 2.49 -13.45
N PRO A 112 5.88 2.52 -14.56
CA PRO A 112 6.21 1.77 -15.77
C PRO A 112 7.54 2.18 -16.40
N SER A 113 8.02 3.40 -16.13
CA SER A 113 9.32 3.86 -16.62
C SER A 113 10.52 3.26 -15.88
N LEU A 114 10.31 2.59 -14.74
CA LEU A 114 11.36 1.96 -13.95
C LEU A 114 11.53 0.49 -14.36
N ARG A 115 12.57 0.23 -15.15
CA ARG A 115 13.03 -1.12 -15.51
C ARG A 115 13.70 -1.80 -14.32
N LYS A 116 13.81 -3.12 -14.41
CA LYS A 116 14.42 -4.01 -13.41
C LYS A 116 15.80 -3.53 -12.98
N ASP A 117 15.94 -3.41 -11.67
CA ASP A 117 17.19 -3.09 -10.97
C ASP A 117 17.16 -3.85 -9.63
N LEU A 118 17.65 -5.08 -9.66
CA LEU A 118 17.64 -5.98 -8.50
C LEU A 118 18.39 -5.43 -7.28
N PRO A 119 19.59 -4.85 -7.40
CA PRO A 119 20.26 -4.21 -6.26
C PRO A 119 19.35 -3.24 -5.52
N ARG A 120 18.63 -2.36 -6.24
CA ARG A 120 17.73 -1.40 -5.58
C ARG A 120 16.51 -2.04 -4.94
N LEU A 121 15.96 -3.09 -5.54
CA LEU A 121 14.88 -3.86 -4.90
C LEU A 121 15.37 -4.49 -3.60
N ARG A 122 16.57 -5.08 -3.60
CA ARG A 122 17.19 -5.65 -2.39
C ARG A 122 17.46 -4.58 -1.33
N ASP A 123 17.92 -3.39 -1.72
CA ASP A 123 18.15 -2.28 -0.78
C ASP A 123 16.83 -1.80 -0.16
N LEU A 124 15.77 -1.66 -0.96
CA LEU A 124 14.43 -1.32 -0.48
C LEU A 124 13.92 -2.34 0.55
N LEU A 125 13.92 -3.63 0.19
CA LEU A 125 13.47 -4.70 1.08
C LEU A 125 14.41 -4.86 2.28
N GLY A 126 15.69 -4.52 2.08
CA GLY A 126 16.75 -4.38 3.07
C GLY A 126 16.41 -3.45 4.23
N ALA A 127 15.84 -2.30 3.90
CA ALA A 127 15.52 -1.23 4.84
C ALA A 127 14.18 -1.43 5.58
N LEU A 128 13.37 -2.42 5.18
CA LEU A 128 12.08 -2.69 5.80
C LEU A 128 12.24 -3.58 7.05
N PRO A 129 11.46 -3.34 8.13
CA PRO A 129 11.42 -4.24 9.28
C PRO A 129 10.96 -5.65 8.87
N PRO A 130 11.64 -6.73 9.32
CA PRO A 130 11.35 -8.10 8.90
C PRO A 130 9.90 -8.56 9.13
N GLU A 131 9.25 -8.07 10.18
CA GLU A 131 7.87 -8.41 10.55
C GLU A 131 6.81 -7.66 9.72
N ARG A 132 7.21 -6.70 8.88
CA ARG A 132 6.26 -5.89 8.12
C ARG A 132 5.80 -6.62 6.87
N ARG A 133 4.48 -6.75 6.72
CA ARG A 133 3.88 -7.20 5.47
C ARG A 133 4.04 -6.12 4.41
N VAL A 134 4.65 -6.49 3.30
CA VAL A 134 4.97 -5.60 2.18
C VAL A 134 4.48 -6.23 0.89
N ALA A 135 3.82 -5.43 0.06
CA ALA A 135 3.49 -5.79 -1.31
C ALA A 135 4.27 -4.89 -2.27
N VAL A 136 4.79 -5.45 -3.36
CA VAL A 136 5.45 -4.70 -4.43
C VAL A 136 4.66 -4.89 -5.71
N GLU A 137 4.33 -3.78 -6.34
CA GLU A 137 3.55 -3.74 -7.58
C GLU A 137 4.45 -3.21 -8.70
N PHE A 138 4.69 -4.06 -9.70
CA PHE A 138 5.55 -3.75 -10.83
C PHE A 138 4.70 -3.35 -12.03
N ARG A 139 5.07 -2.24 -12.68
CA ARG A 139 4.41 -1.73 -13.89
C ARG A 139 5.26 -1.90 -15.17
N HIS A 140 6.40 -2.56 -15.07
CA HIS A 140 7.28 -2.80 -16.21
C HIS A 140 7.64 -4.27 -16.32
N ALA A 141 7.40 -4.87 -17.49
CA ALA A 141 7.50 -6.30 -17.72
C ALA A 141 8.85 -6.93 -17.34
N SER A 142 9.95 -6.17 -17.41
CA SER A 142 11.28 -6.67 -17.01
C SER A 142 11.38 -7.12 -15.54
N TRP A 143 10.44 -6.71 -14.68
CA TRP A 143 10.41 -7.16 -13.27
C TRP A 143 9.76 -8.54 -13.09
N HIS A 144 9.05 -9.03 -14.10
CA HIS A 144 8.44 -10.35 -14.06
C HIS A 144 9.48 -11.41 -14.46
N ASP A 145 10.41 -11.67 -13.54
CA ASP A 145 11.58 -12.52 -13.72
C ASP A 145 11.83 -13.35 -12.44
N ASP A 146 12.42 -14.53 -12.58
CA ASP A 146 12.54 -15.51 -11.49
C ASP A 146 13.38 -14.98 -10.33
N ASP A 147 14.46 -14.26 -10.62
CA ASP A 147 15.34 -13.67 -9.61
C ASP A 147 14.67 -12.53 -8.81
N VAL A 148 13.65 -11.88 -9.36
CA VAL A 148 12.80 -10.91 -8.66
C VAL A 148 11.88 -11.65 -7.70
N TYR A 149 11.25 -12.74 -8.15
CA TYR A 149 10.38 -13.56 -7.30
C TYR A 149 11.15 -14.22 -6.15
N GLU A 150 12.37 -14.71 -6.41
CA GLU A 150 13.27 -15.20 -5.37
C GLU A 150 13.65 -14.11 -4.37
N THR A 151 13.92 -12.89 -4.85
CA THR A 151 14.22 -11.74 -3.99
C THR A 151 13.03 -11.38 -3.09
N LEU A 152 11.79 -11.44 -3.61
CA LEU A 152 10.57 -11.24 -2.84
C LEU A 152 10.40 -12.34 -1.78
N ARG A 153 10.52 -13.63 -2.16
CA ARG A 153 10.44 -14.79 -1.24
C ARG A 153 11.43 -14.70 -0.09
N ALA A 154 12.69 -14.38 -0.39
CA ALA A 154 13.76 -14.26 0.59
C ALA A 154 13.47 -13.19 1.66
N ARG A 155 12.56 -12.24 1.38
CA ARG A 155 12.14 -11.17 2.28
C ARG A 155 10.68 -11.26 2.71
N SER A 156 10.00 -12.36 2.38
CA SER A 156 8.55 -12.54 2.64
C SER A 156 7.70 -11.36 2.13
N ALA A 157 8.13 -10.76 1.02
CA ALA A 157 7.41 -9.70 0.34
C ALA A 157 6.49 -10.30 -0.72
N THR A 158 5.31 -9.73 -0.90
CA THR A 158 4.28 -10.23 -1.81
C THR A 158 4.33 -9.50 -3.15
N LEU A 159 4.29 -10.24 -4.25
CA LEU A 159 3.97 -9.69 -5.56
C LEU A 159 2.51 -9.23 -5.57
N CYS A 160 2.26 -7.95 -5.85
CA CYS A 160 0.91 -7.46 -6.11
C CYS A 160 0.47 -7.90 -7.50
N VAL A 161 -0.62 -8.66 -7.57
CA VAL A 161 -1.26 -9.05 -8.83
C VAL A 161 -2.25 -7.97 -9.23
N THR A 162 -2.18 -7.56 -10.49
CA THR A 162 -2.95 -6.45 -11.05
C THR A 162 -3.63 -6.92 -12.33
N ASP A 163 -4.87 -6.50 -12.48
CA ASP A 163 -5.71 -6.70 -13.67
C ASP A 163 -5.95 -5.30 -14.25
N THR A 164 -5.30 -4.97 -15.37
CA THR A 164 -5.36 -3.62 -15.98
C THR A 164 -5.37 -3.71 -17.50
N ASP A 165 -6.14 -2.81 -18.13
CA ASP A 165 -6.24 -2.76 -19.60
C ASP A 165 -4.98 -2.19 -20.30
N GLU A 166 -4.08 -1.50 -19.56
CA GLU A 166 -3.04 -0.64 -20.14
C GLU A 166 -1.60 -1.23 -20.13
N ASP A 167 -1.26 -2.14 -19.21
CA ASP A 167 0.13 -2.57 -18.97
C ASP A 167 0.35 -4.10 -19.02
N GLY A 168 -0.69 -4.88 -19.34
CA GLY A 168 -0.69 -6.34 -19.31
C GLY A 168 -0.81 -6.89 -17.89
N ASP A 169 -1.46 -8.05 -17.75
CA ASP A 169 -1.74 -8.64 -16.44
C ASP A 169 -0.45 -9.03 -15.71
N SER A 170 -0.39 -8.73 -14.41
CA SER A 170 0.69 -9.27 -13.58
C SER A 170 0.52 -10.80 -13.49
N PRO A 171 1.61 -11.57 -13.60
CA PRO A 171 1.52 -13.03 -13.52
C PRO A 171 1.13 -13.47 -12.10
N PHE A 172 0.32 -14.53 -12.03
CA PHE A 172 -0.10 -15.11 -10.76
C PHE A 172 1.01 -16.01 -10.19
N VAL A 173 1.96 -15.42 -9.45
CA VAL A 173 3.12 -16.12 -8.88
C VAL A 173 3.09 -16.03 -7.36
N CYS A 174 3.30 -17.18 -6.71
CA CYS A 174 3.47 -17.23 -5.26
C CYS A 174 4.90 -16.81 -4.88
N THR A 175 5.00 -15.71 -4.14
CA THR A 175 6.25 -15.12 -3.62
C THR A 175 6.16 -14.95 -2.11
#